data_AF-A0AA95JHS4-F1
#
_entry.id   AF-A0AA95JHS4-F1
#
_cell.length_a   1.000
_cell.length_b   1.000
_cell.length_c   1.000
_cell.angle_alpha   90.00
_cell.angle_beta   90.00
_cell.angle_gamma   90.00
#
_symmetry.space_group_name_H-M   'P 1'
#
loop_
_entity.id
_entity.type
_entity.pdbx_description
1 polymer ?
#
loop_
_entity_poly.entity_id
_entity_poly.type
_entity_poly.pdbx_seq_one_letter_code
_entity_poly.pdbx_strand_id
1 'polypeptide(L)' 'MGLFQHRPEDEENQWAGLPSEPLEREDSDVLDAIPAVDPMALGLGASVSSIVFPVAPPPPAAVSIENREPEDEPEA' A
#
# COMPACT_ATOMS: atom_id res chain seq x y z
N MET A 1 -3.73 37.79 -16.08
CA MET A 1 -3.08 36.81 -15.19
C MET A 1 -4.07 36.47 -14.10
N GLY A 2 -4.95 35.51 -14.38
CA GLY A 2 -6.07 35.15 -13.51
C GLY A 2 -5.61 34.17 -12.43
N LEU A 3 -5.47 34.72 -11.23
CA LEU A 3 -5.44 34.12 -9.90
C LEU A 3 -6.01 32.70 -9.83
N PHE A 4 -5.14 31.69 -9.69
CA PHE A 4 -5.57 30.37 -9.21
C PHE A 4 -6.02 30.54 -7.75
N GLN A 5 -7.31 30.45 -7.52
CA GLN A 5 -7.91 30.50 -6.17
C GLN A 5 -7.79 29.10 -5.56
N HIS A 6 -7.17 28.99 -4.39
CA HIS A 6 -7.18 27.76 -3.60
C HIS A 6 -8.61 27.46 -3.17
N ARG A 7 -9.14 26.28 -3.51
CA ARG A 7 -10.47 25.87 -3.04
C ARG A 7 -10.42 25.61 -1.52
N PRO A 8 -11.41 26.04 -0.75
CA PRO A 8 -11.55 25.65 0.65
C PRO A 8 -11.64 24.13 0.76
N GLU A 9 -11.02 23.57 1.79
CA GLU A 9 -10.85 22.12 1.99
C GLU A 9 -12.22 21.43 2.22
N ASP A 10 -13.25 22.21 2.57
CA ASP A 10 -14.64 21.77 2.68
C ASP A 10 -15.31 21.45 1.32
N GLU A 11 -14.71 21.83 0.18
CA GLU A 11 -15.24 21.57 -1.17
C GLU A 11 -14.68 20.29 -1.82
N GLU A 12 -14.00 19.42 -1.07
CA GLU A 12 -13.44 18.15 -1.58
C GLU A 12 -14.50 17.18 -2.14
N ASN A 13 -15.78 17.41 -1.84
CA ASN A 13 -16.86 16.48 -2.14
C ASN A 13 -17.60 16.76 -3.47
N GLN A 14 -16.92 17.28 -4.49
CA GLN A 14 -17.52 17.46 -5.83
C GLN A 14 -17.95 16.14 -6.51
N TRP A 15 -17.58 14.99 -5.94
CA TRP A 15 -17.89 13.64 -6.46
C TRP A 15 -19.05 12.93 -5.74
N ALA A 16 -19.58 13.46 -4.63
CA ALA A 16 -20.75 12.90 -3.92
C ALA A 16 -22.09 13.08 -4.66
N GLY A 17 -22.10 13.76 -5.82
CA GLY A 17 -23.27 13.91 -6.68
C GLY A 17 -23.43 12.83 -7.76
N LEU A 18 -22.50 11.88 -7.88
CA LEU A 18 -22.70 10.67 -8.66
C LEU A 18 -23.59 9.71 -7.85
N PRO A 19 -24.39 8.82 -8.49
CA PRO A 19 -25.18 7.80 -7.78
C PRO A 19 -24.31 6.69 -7.17
N SER A 20 -23.09 7.02 -6.77
CA SER A 20 -22.27 6.26 -5.84
C SER A 20 -22.50 6.86 -4.47
N GLU A 21 -23.09 6.07 -3.58
CA GLU A 21 -23.32 6.40 -2.17
C GLU A 21 -22.12 7.11 -1.55
N PRO A 22 -22.34 8.03 -0.57
CA PRO A 22 -21.25 8.64 0.16
C PRO A 22 -20.32 7.54 0.68
N LEU A 23 -19.01 7.69 0.45
CA LEU A 23 -18.02 6.71 0.91
C LEU A 23 -18.02 6.72 2.44
N GLU A 24 -18.81 5.83 3.03
CA GLU A 24 -18.74 5.50 4.45
C GLU A 24 -17.35 4.90 4.68
N ARG A 25 -16.46 5.69 5.29
CA ARG A 25 -15.15 5.21 5.72
C ARG A 25 -15.34 4.71 7.13
N GLU A 26 -15.21 3.40 7.35
CA GLU A 26 -15.20 2.84 8.68
C GLU A 26 -13.85 3.12 9.34
N ASP A 27 -13.80 3.22 10.68
CA ASP A 27 -12.54 3.43 11.42
C ASP A 27 -11.50 2.31 11.14
N SER A 28 -11.95 1.14 10.69
CA SER A 28 -11.07 0.06 10.23
C SER A 28 -10.39 0.32 8.88
N ASP A 29 -10.93 1.22 8.06
CA ASP A 29 -10.41 1.55 6.72
C ASP A 29 -9.38 2.69 6.77
N VAL A 30 -9.23 3.34 7.92
CA VAL A 30 -8.36 4.49 8.12
C VAL A 30 -7.28 4.14 9.14
N LEU A 31 -6.02 4.47 8.82
CA LEU A 31 -4.94 4.35 9.79
C LEU A 31 -5.17 5.37 10.91
N ASP A 32 -4.90 4.93 12.14
CA ASP A 32 -4.98 5.78 13.33
C ASP A 32 -4.14 7.05 13.16
N ALA A 33 -4.46 8.08 13.97
CA ALA A 33 -3.83 9.39 13.88
C ALA A 33 -2.30 9.29 13.75
N ILE A 34 -1.75 9.96 12.72
CA ILE A 34 -0.31 9.95 12.46
C ILE A 34 0.39 10.45 13.74
N PRO A 35 1.31 9.66 14.32
CA PRO A 35 2.04 10.12 15.48
C PRO A 35 2.77 11.42 15.12
N ALA A 36 2.75 12.40 16.02
CA ALA A 36 3.43 13.68 15.85
C ALA A 36 4.96 13.47 15.89
N VAL A 37 5.52 12.94 14.80
CA VAL A 37 6.94 12.75 14.63
C VAL A 37 7.49 14.06 14.05
N ASP A 38 8.28 14.77 14.85
CA ASP A 38 9.03 15.93 14.39
C ASP A 38 10.13 15.48 13.41
N PRO A 39 10.08 15.88 12.13
CA PRO A 39 11.08 15.48 11.14
C PRO A 39 12.48 16.00 11.44
N MET A 40 12.62 17.11 12.19
CA MET A 40 13.94 17.61 12.62
C MET A 40 14.52 16.82 13.79
N ALA A 41 13.68 16.11 14.56
CA ALA A 41 14.14 15.29 15.69
C ALA A 41 14.94 14.05 15.23
N LEU A 42 14.71 13.56 14.01
CA LEU A 42 15.41 12.39 13.44
C LEU A 42 16.95 12.55 13.41
N GLY A 43 17.46 13.79 13.41
CA GLY A 43 18.90 14.08 13.34
C GLY A 43 19.58 14.51 14.66
N LEU A 44 18.82 14.89 15.69
CA LEU A 44 19.35 15.48 16.93
C LEU A 44 19.19 14.56 18.14
N GLY A 45 19.49 13.27 17.97
CA GLY A 45 19.50 12.29 19.06
C GLY A 45 18.21 11.49 19.25
N ALA A 46 17.35 11.42 18.23
CA ALA A 46 16.24 10.47 18.23
C ALA A 46 16.74 9.01 18.31
N SER A 47 16.09 8.22 19.15
CA SER A 47 16.29 6.77 19.21
C SER A 47 15.68 6.11 17.97
N VAL A 48 16.53 5.70 17.03
CA VAL A 48 16.09 4.95 15.84
C VAL A 48 15.99 3.46 16.20
N SER A 49 14.78 2.92 16.11
CA SER A 49 14.55 1.48 16.20
C SER A 49 14.55 0.89 14.79
N SER A 50 15.43 -0.08 14.52
CA SER A 50 15.50 -0.80 13.26
C SER A 50 14.92 -2.20 13.45
N ILE A 51 14.02 -2.62 12.55
CA ILE A 51 13.44 -3.97 12.54
C ILE A 51 14.07 -4.74 11.39
N VAL A 52 14.61 -5.92 11.67
CA VAL A 52 15.19 -6.81 10.66
C VAL A 52 14.09 -7.73 10.13
N PHE A 53 13.76 -7.59 8.85
CA PHE A 53 12.90 -8.55 8.15
C PHE A 53 13.76 -9.68 7.58
N PRO A 54 13.57 -10.94 8.02
CA PRO A 54 14.29 -12.06 7.44
C PRO A 54 13.85 -12.25 5.99
N VAL A 55 14.82 -12.24 5.08
CA VAL A 55 14.57 -12.49 3.66
C VAL A 55 14.50 -14.01 3.45
N ALA A 56 13.39 -14.48 2.87
CA ALA A 56 13.28 -15.87 2.47
C ALA A 56 14.30 -16.19 1.35
N PRO A 57 14.89 -17.40 1.33
CA PRO A 57 15.78 -17.80 0.25
C PRO A 57 15.04 -17.73 -1.10
N PRO A 58 15.76 -17.42 -2.20
CA PRO A 58 15.14 -17.37 -3.52
C PRO A 58 14.51 -18.73 -3.86
N PRO A 59 13.33 -18.75 -4.50
CA PRO A 59 12.73 -19.99 -4.94
C PRO A 59 13.65 -20.71 -5.94
N PRO A 60 13.57 -22.05 -6.04
CA PRO A 60 14.31 -22.78 -7.04
C PRO A 60 13.95 -22.30 -8.46
N ALA A 61 14.87 -22.48 -9.40
CA ALA A 61 14.63 -22.12 -10.80
C ALA A 61 13.35 -22.81 -11.31
N ALA A 62 12.46 -22.02 -11.92
CA ALA A 62 11.28 -22.57 -12.58
C ALA A 62 11.73 -23.46 -13.73
N VAL A 63 11.13 -24.65 -13.81
CA VAL A 63 11.33 -25.55 -14.95
C VAL A 63 10.45 -25.08 -16.09
N SER A 64 11.02 -24.91 -17.29
CA SER A 64 10.24 -24.56 -18.49
C SER A 64 9.22 -25.66 -18.80
N ILE A 65 7.94 -25.29 -18.85
CA ILE A 65 6.82 -26.20 -19.16
C ILE A 65 6.46 -26.24 -20.65
N GLU A 66 7.14 -25.45 -21.49
CA GLU A 66 6.79 -25.26 -22.91
C GLU A 66 6.81 -26.57 -23.73
N ASN A 67 7.67 -27.53 -23.37
CA ASN A 67 7.80 -28.81 -24.06
C ASN A 67 7.83 -30.01 -23.08
N ARG A 68 7.12 -29.91 -21.94
CA ARG A 68 7.11 -31.00 -20.95
C ARG A 68 6.24 -32.15 -21.47
N GLU A 69 6.83 -33.34 -21.60
CA GLU A 69 6.08 -34.57 -21.90
C GLU A 69 5.16 -34.94 -20.72
N PRO A 70 3.97 -35.51 -20.99
CA PRO A 70 3.08 -35.99 -19.94
C PRO A 70 3.77 -37.10 -19.13
N GLU A 71 3.61 -37.07 -17.80
CA GLU A 71 4.14 -38.11 -16.93
C GLU A 71 3.31 -39.38 -17.10
N ASP A 72 3.96 -40.53 -17.27
CA ASP A 72 3.29 -41.82 -17.39
C ASP A 72 2.47 -42.08 -16.11
N GLU A 73 1.17 -42.33 -16.28
CA GLU A 73 0.30 -42.71 -15.17
C GLU A 73 0.80 -44.02 -14.55
N PRO A 74 0.84 -44.14 -13.21
CA PRO A 74 1.29 -45.36 -12.57
C PRO A 74 0.39 -46.53 -12.97
N GLU A 75 0.97 -47.56 -13.57
CA GLU A 75 0.28 -48.82 -13.89
C GLU A 75 -0.37 -49.39 -12.62
N ALA A 76 -1.69 -49.54 -12.66
CA ALA A 76 -2.52 -50.10 -11.59
C ALA A 76 -2.59 -51.63 -11.65
#